data_AF-A0A352Z0F0-F1
#
_entry.id   AF-A0A352Z0F0-F1
#
_cell.length_a   1.000
_cell.length_b   1.000
_cell.length_c   1.000
_cell.angle_alpha   90.00
_cell.angle_beta   90.00
_cell.angle_gamma   90.00
#
_symmetry.space_group_name_H-M   'P 1'
#
loop_
_entity.id
_entity.type
_entity.pdbx_description
1 polymer ?
#
loop_
_entity_poly.entity_id
_entity_poly.type
_entity_poly.pdbx_seq_one_letter_code
_entity_poly.pdbx_strand_id
1 'polypeptide(L)'
;MSNTKLCDSEYFYYSGGSKIYLKHSLSEIWIEFEQNEVTSEIAESILKNYSFIVAGFTSANNYNRIKVRINEKCDCTNFKNYLKELNKDIEILSATPVFYTSDNDPDSYLILLSEVLTKNNENLISEPDFINYAETVNLELIESKYSSQHFKVKEVKTGFEALEIANQIYETGEVVYSHPNFIAKIVLH
;
A
#
# COMPACT_ATOMS: atom_id res chain seq x y z
N MET A 1 -7.52 -2.27 25.15
CA MET A 1 -7.25 -2.18 23.71
C MET A 1 -6.11 -1.19 23.55
N SER A 2 -4.99 -1.60 22.97
CA SER A 2 -3.85 -0.69 22.76
C SER A 2 -4.24 0.30 21.66
N ASN A 3 -4.19 1.60 21.94
CA ASN A 3 -4.38 2.63 20.93
C ASN A 3 -3.22 2.50 19.94
N THR A 4 -3.50 2.18 18.69
CA THR A 4 -2.49 2.16 17.63
C THR A 4 -1.81 3.52 17.57
N LYS A 5 -0.49 3.55 17.78
CA LYS A 5 0.28 4.79 17.69
C LYS A 5 0.43 5.14 16.21
N LEU A 6 -0.08 6.31 15.82
CA LEU A 6 0.00 6.81 14.45
C LEU A 6 1.15 7.80 14.30
N CYS A 7 1.66 7.92 13.08
CA CYS A 7 2.58 8.98 12.73
C CYS A 7 1.84 10.31 12.58
N ASP A 8 2.43 11.41 13.06
CA ASP A 8 1.86 12.76 12.93
C ASP A 8 1.91 13.30 11.49
N SER A 9 2.72 12.68 10.61
CA SER A 9 2.75 13.04 9.19
C SER A 9 1.48 12.58 8.48
N GLU A 10 0.77 13.53 7.87
CA GLU A 10 -0.43 13.25 7.10
C GLU A 10 -0.09 12.91 5.65
N TYR A 11 -0.71 11.85 5.19
CA TYR A 11 -0.76 11.41 3.81
C TYR A 11 -2.17 11.68 3.28
N PHE A 12 -2.36 11.69 1.96
CA PHE A 12 -3.70 11.82 1.39
C PHE A 12 -3.83 11.04 0.10
N TYR A 13 -5.08 10.74 -0.28
CA TYR A 13 -5.44 10.32 -1.63
C TYR A 13 -6.70 11.05 -2.09
N TYR A 14 -6.91 11.10 -3.40
CA TYR A 14 -8.13 11.66 -3.97
C TYR A 14 -9.24 10.60 -4.08
N SER A 15 -10.43 10.94 -3.61
CA SER A 15 -11.65 10.15 -3.79
C SER A 15 -12.83 11.08 -4.01
N GLY A 16 -13.62 10.84 -5.07
CA GLY A 16 -14.78 11.69 -5.39
C GLY A 16 -14.47 13.18 -5.54
N GLY A 17 -13.25 13.52 -5.98
CA GLY A 17 -12.79 14.92 -6.11
C GLY A 17 -12.32 15.58 -4.81
N SER A 18 -12.27 14.85 -3.69
CA SER A 18 -11.84 15.36 -2.38
C SER A 18 -10.59 14.64 -1.89
N LYS A 19 -9.77 15.34 -1.10
CA LYS A 19 -8.65 14.74 -0.38
C LYS A 19 -9.16 13.99 0.85
N ILE A 20 -8.79 12.73 0.97
CA ILE A 20 -8.99 11.92 2.17
C ILE A 20 -7.62 11.79 2.84
N TYR A 21 -7.50 12.29 4.07
CA TYR A 21 -6.26 12.28 4.83
C TYR A 21 -6.11 10.97 5.60
N LEU A 22 -4.86 10.52 5.70
CA LEU A 22 -4.45 9.25 6.25
C LEU A 22 -3.25 9.44 7.17
N LYS A 23 -3.20 8.67 8.25
CA LYS A 23 -2.01 8.54 9.08
C LYS A 23 -1.60 7.08 9.15
N HIS A 24 -0.33 6.79 8.95
CA HIS A 24 0.14 5.41 9.01
C HIS A 24 0.39 4.99 10.46
N SER A 25 0.16 3.71 10.72
CA SER A 25 0.54 3.01 11.94
C SER A 25 2.06 3.03 12.10
N LEU A 26 2.52 3.17 13.35
CA LEU A 26 3.91 2.97 13.75
C LEU A 26 4.15 1.57 14.35
N SER A 27 3.16 0.68 14.29
CA SER A 27 3.22 -0.65 14.88
C SER A 27 2.84 -1.78 13.93
N GLU A 28 2.38 -1.47 12.72
CA GLU A 28 1.91 -2.48 11.75
C GLU A 28 2.46 -2.21 10.35
N ILE A 29 2.89 -3.30 9.69
CA ILE A 29 3.33 -3.32 8.30
C ILE A 29 2.57 -4.43 7.57
N TRP A 30 2.20 -4.17 6.32
CA TRP A 30 1.71 -5.20 5.42
C TRP A 30 2.84 -5.68 4.53
N ILE A 31 3.00 -7.00 4.41
CA ILE A 31 4.06 -7.62 3.63
C ILE A 31 3.42 -8.58 2.63
N GLU A 32 3.82 -8.43 1.37
CA GLU A 32 3.58 -9.39 0.30
C GLU A 32 4.91 -10.02 -0.11
N PHE A 33 4.97 -11.35 -0.13
CA PHE A 33 6.17 -12.09 -0.50
C PHE A 33 6.22 -12.33 -2.01
N GLU A 34 7.44 -12.45 -2.55
CA GLU A 34 7.68 -12.73 -3.97
C GLU A 34 7.18 -14.13 -4.39
N GLN A 35 7.13 -15.06 -3.44
CA GLN A 35 6.75 -16.45 -3.70
C GLN A 35 5.22 -16.62 -3.77
N ASN A 36 4.75 -17.35 -4.78
CA ASN A 36 3.32 -17.65 -4.97
C ASN A 36 2.72 -18.57 -3.90
N GLU A 37 3.53 -19.33 -3.18
CA GLU A 37 3.10 -20.22 -2.11
C GLU A 37 4.07 -20.11 -0.93
N VAL A 38 3.65 -19.36 0.08
CA VAL A 38 4.38 -19.19 1.34
C VAL A 38 3.64 -19.96 2.43
N THR A 39 4.38 -20.63 3.31
CA THR A 39 3.85 -21.23 4.55
C THR A 39 4.20 -20.34 5.75
N SER A 40 3.62 -20.60 6.91
CA SER A 40 3.99 -19.93 8.16
C SER A 40 5.50 -20.00 8.42
N GLU A 41 6.09 -21.18 8.23
CA GLU A 41 7.51 -21.42 8.54
C GLU A 41 8.43 -20.65 7.59
N ILE A 42 8.04 -20.53 6.31
CA ILE A 42 8.77 -19.73 5.32
C ILE A 42 8.67 -18.24 5.68
N ALA A 43 7.47 -17.73 5.92
CA ALA A 43 7.25 -16.34 6.32
C ALA A 43 8.03 -16.00 7.60
N GLU A 44 7.96 -16.83 8.64
CA GLU A 44 8.74 -16.64 9.86
C GLU A 44 10.25 -16.70 9.60
N SER A 45 10.70 -17.59 8.72
CA SER A 45 12.11 -17.71 8.37
C SER A 45 12.67 -16.48 7.65
N ILE A 46 11.88 -15.85 6.79
CA ILE A 46 12.26 -14.58 6.13
C ILE A 46 12.29 -13.47 7.18
N LEU A 47 11.22 -13.36 7.99
CA LEU A 47 11.03 -12.22 8.88
C LEU A 47 11.92 -12.24 10.12
N LYS A 48 12.44 -13.40 10.56
CA LYS A 48 13.37 -13.49 11.71
C LYS A 48 14.66 -12.69 11.51
N ASN A 49 15.00 -12.33 10.27
CA ASN A 49 16.17 -11.52 9.94
C ASN A 49 16.00 -10.05 10.38
N TYR A 50 14.76 -9.62 10.66
CA TYR A 50 14.41 -8.25 11.00
C TYR A 50 14.11 -8.10 12.48
N SER A 51 15.08 -7.59 13.24
CA SER A 51 14.97 -7.43 14.70
C SER A 51 13.82 -6.51 15.17
N PHE A 52 13.29 -5.66 14.29
CA PHE A 52 12.17 -4.78 14.58
C PHE A 52 10.80 -5.47 14.47
N ILE A 53 10.72 -6.63 13.84
CA ILE A 53 9.48 -7.41 13.71
C ILE A 53 9.24 -8.20 14.99
N VAL A 54 8.04 -8.08 15.55
CA VAL A 54 7.60 -8.86 16.72
C VAL A 54 7.13 -10.23 16.23
N ALA A 55 7.55 -11.30 16.90
CA ALA A 55 7.16 -12.66 16.54
C ALA A 55 5.62 -12.83 16.51
N GLY A 56 5.14 -13.52 15.48
CA GLY A 56 3.73 -13.81 15.26
C GLY A 56 3.04 -12.87 14.27
N PHE A 57 2.00 -13.39 13.60
CA PHE A 57 1.21 -12.65 12.62
C PHE A 57 -0.08 -12.11 13.25
N THR A 58 -0.52 -10.92 12.83
CA THR A 58 -1.78 -10.33 13.34
C THR A 58 -3.00 -10.73 12.51
N SER A 59 -2.79 -11.02 11.23
CA SER A 59 -3.79 -11.58 10.33
C SER A 59 -3.09 -12.22 9.13
N ALA A 60 -3.52 -13.42 8.75
CA ALA A 60 -3.11 -14.10 7.53
C ALA A 60 -4.36 -14.62 6.82
N ASN A 61 -4.64 -14.13 5.61
CA ASN A 61 -5.65 -14.72 4.73
C ASN A 61 -5.05 -15.91 3.97
N ASN A 62 -3.78 -15.76 3.59
CA ASN A 62 -2.81 -16.74 3.16
C ASN A 62 -1.43 -16.22 3.57
N TYR A 63 -0.41 -17.05 3.73
CA TYR A 63 0.90 -16.55 4.20
C TYR A 63 1.68 -15.78 3.13
N ASN A 64 1.19 -15.74 1.88
CA ASN A 64 1.75 -14.90 0.81
C ASN A 64 1.61 -13.41 1.14
N ARG A 65 0.58 -13.03 1.90
CA ARG A 65 0.29 -11.66 2.27
C ARG A 65 -0.12 -11.58 3.73
N ILE A 66 0.68 -10.91 4.55
CA ILE A 66 0.52 -10.92 5.99
C ILE A 66 0.62 -9.52 6.58
N LYS A 67 -0.13 -9.31 7.66
CA LYS A 67 0.04 -8.13 8.51
C LYS A 67 0.91 -8.49 9.72
N VAL A 68 2.03 -7.81 9.85
CA VAL A 68 3.01 -8.02 10.93
C VAL A 68 3.02 -6.85 11.90
N ARG A 69 3.41 -7.13 13.15
CA ARG A 69 3.68 -6.09 14.15
C ARG A 69 5.16 -5.75 14.19
N ILE A 70 5.45 -4.48 14.45
CA ILE A 70 6.79 -4.02 14.77
C ILE A 70 6.86 -3.49 16.20
N ASN A 71 8.07 -3.38 16.74
CA ASN A 71 8.30 -2.92 18.10
C ASN A 71 7.73 -1.51 18.35
N GLU A 72 6.98 -1.34 19.44
CA GLU A 72 6.19 -0.13 19.79
C GLU A 72 7.04 1.14 20.01
N LYS A 73 8.37 1.04 20.05
CA LYS A 73 9.29 2.19 20.20
C LYS A 73 9.62 2.91 18.89
N CYS A 74 8.90 2.64 17.80
CA CYS A 74 9.14 3.25 16.50
C CYS A 74 8.66 4.71 16.42
N ASP A 75 9.37 5.52 15.64
CA ASP A 75 8.95 6.86 15.19
C ASP A 75 8.74 6.87 13.67
N CYS A 76 8.20 7.95 13.13
CA CYS A 76 7.90 8.08 11.70
C CYS A 76 9.11 7.85 10.79
N THR A 77 10.30 8.28 11.20
CA THR A 77 11.52 8.17 10.38
C THR A 77 12.02 6.73 10.37
N ASN A 78 12.10 6.10 11.54
CA ASN A 78 12.49 4.72 11.69
C ASN A 78 11.51 3.78 10.99
N PHE A 79 10.21 4.07 11.05
CA PHE A 79 9.19 3.30 10.34
C PHE A 79 9.44 3.29 8.83
N LYS A 80 9.68 4.47 8.24
CA LYS A 80 10.01 4.61 6.81
C LYS A 80 11.30 3.89 6.45
N ASN A 81 12.29 3.86 7.35
CA ASN A 81 13.53 3.13 7.15
C ASN A 81 13.30 1.61 7.17
N TYR A 82 12.43 1.10 8.05
CA TYR A 82 12.07 -0.32 8.07
C TYR A 82 11.36 -0.75 6.79
N LEU A 83 10.42 0.06 6.27
CA LEU A 83 9.81 -0.22 4.97
C LEU A 83 10.85 -0.27 3.85
N LYS A 84 11.79 0.68 3.83
CA LYS A 84 12.89 0.68 2.84
C LYS A 84 13.86 -0.49 3.00
N GLU A 85 14.02 -1.00 4.21
CA GLU A 85 14.86 -2.17 4.49
C GLU A 85 14.19 -3.44 3.96
N LEU A 86 12.92 -3.64 4.28
CA LEU A 86 12.12 -4.77 3.80
C LEU A 86 12.00 -4.78 2.27
N ASN A 87 11.74 -3.63 1.65
CA ASN A 87 11.60 -3.51 0.19
C ASN A 87 12.91 -3.68 -0.59
N LYS A 88 14.05 -3.89 0.08
CA LYS A 88 15.32 -4.30 -0.57
C LYS A 88 15.51 -5.81 -0.59
N ASP A 89 14.71 -6.54 0.18
CA ASP A 89 14.79 -7.99 0.27
C ASP A 89 14.17 -8.62 -0.98
N ILE A 90 14.92 -9.51 -1.63
CA ILE A 90 14.46 -10.21 -2.83
C ILE A 90 13.32 -11.21 -2.54
N GLU A 91 13.13 -11.59 -1.28
CA GLU A 91 12.03 -12.48 -0.89
C GLU A 91 10.72 -11.73 -0.63
N ILE A 92 10.78 -10.39 -0.55
CA ILE A 92 9.63 -9.51 -0.29
C ILE A 92 9.29 -8.75 -1.58
N LEU A 93 8.11 -9.03 -2.15
CA LEU A 93 7.59 -8.29 -3.30
C LEU A 93 7.27 -6.85 -2.92
N SER A 94 6.61 -6.66 -1.78
CA SER A 94 6.38 -5.32 -1.24
C SER A 94 6.11 -5.31 0.26
N ALA A 95 6.57 -4.24 0.91
CA ALA A 95 6.23 -3.89 2.28
C ALA A 95 5.60 -2.48 2.28
N THR A 96 4.37 -2.38 2.76
CA THR A 96 3.56 -1.15 2.72
C THR A 96 3.01 -0.80 4.10
N PRO A 97 2.71 0.49 4.35
CA PRO A 97 2.09 0.93 5.59
C PRO A 97 0.64 0.46 5.73
N VAL A 98 0.22 0.28 6.98
CA VAL A 98 -1.20 0.24 7.35
C VAL A 98 -1.61 1.65 7.78
N PHE A 99 -2.60 2.22 7.12
CA PHE A 99 -3.16 3.53 7.44
C PHE A 99 -4.40 3.44 8.31
N TYR A 100 -4.74 4.57 8.93
CA TYR A 100 -5.99 4.78 9.66
C TYR A 100 -6.62 6.10 9.20
N THR A 101 -7.96 6.10 9.10
CA THR A 101 -8.74 7.31 8.81
C THR A 101 -9.25 8.01 10.08
N SER A 102 -9.16 7.34 11.24
CA SER A 102 -9.53 7.90 12.55
C SER A 102 -8.59 7.39 13.65
N ASP A 103 -8.03 8.30 14.43
CA ASP A 103 -7.09 8.00 15.53
C ASP A 103 -7.72 7.14 16.65
N ASN A 104 -9.06 7.18 16.78
CA ASN A 104 -9.80 6.54 17.89
C ASN A 104 -10.61 5.32 17.47
N ASP A 105 -10.53 4.90 16.20
CA ASP A 105 -11.29 3.76 15.70
C ASP A 105 -10.34 2.66 15.17
N PRO A 106 -10.15 1.55 15.92
CA PRO A 106 -9.27 0.46 15.50
C PRO A 106 -9.77 -0.27 14.24
N ASP A 107 -11.04 -0.11 13.87
CA ASP A 107 -11.64 -0.71 12.68
C ASP A 107 -11.50 0.19 11.43
N SER A 108 -11.03 1.43 11.58
CA SER A 108 -10.87 2.40 10.50
C SER A 108 -9.59 2.23 9.67
N TYR A 109 -8.99 1.03 9.71
CA TYR A 109 -7.72 0.75 9.05
C TYR A 109 -7.88 0.56 7.55
N LEU A 110 -6.86 1.02 6.80
CA LEU A 110 -6.69 0.85 5.37
C LEU A 110 -5.30 0.29 5.10
N ILE A 111 -5.22 -0.93 4.60
CA ILE A 111 -3.95 -1.55 4.18
C ILE A 111 -3.67 -1.08 2.76
N LEU A 112 -2.58 -0.34 2.55
CA LEU A 112 -2.17 0.09 1.21
C LEU A 112 -1.64 -1.09 0.41
N LEU A 113 -2.22 -1.34 -0.76
CA LEU A 113 -1.67 -2.28 -1.73
C LEU A 113 -0.75 -1.55 -2.70
N SER A 114 0.21 -2.27 -3.27
CA SER A 114 1.13 -1.78 -4.30
C SER A 114 0.44 -1.70 -5.67
N GLU A 115 -0.79 -1.19 -5.71
CA GLU A 115 -1.69 -1.20 -6.86
C GLU A 115 -2.41 0.14 -7.00
N VAL A 116 -2.68 0.54 -8.24
CA VAL A 116 -3.36 1.79 -8.60
C VAL A 116 -4.51 1.47 -9.56
N LEU A 117 -5.67 2.05 -9.29
CA LEU A 117 -6.87 1.93 -10.11
C LEU A 117 -7.18 3.29 -10.73
N THR A 118 -7.38 3.30 -12.04
CA THR A 118 -7.57 4.54 -12.80
C THR A 118 -8.67 4.41 -13.84
N LYS A 119 -9.12 5.57 -14.31
CA LYS A 119 -9.88 5.69 -15.55
C LYS A 119 -9.40 6.92 -16.29
N ASN A 120 -8.77 6.74 -17.43
CA ASN A 120 -8.36 7.87 -18.28
C ASN A 120 -9.59 8.64 -18.80
N ASN A 121 -9.41 9.93 -19.04
CA ASN A 121 -10.40 10.74 -19.74
C ASN A 121 -10.13 10.67 -21.24
N GLU A 122 -10.92 9.88 -21.96
CA GLU A 122 -10.76 9.63 -23.40
C GLU A 122 -10.83 10.92 -24.27
N ASN A 123 -11.38 12.02 -23.75
CA ASN A 123 -11.38 13.31 -24.44
C ASN A 123 -10.03 14.05 -24.35
N LEU A 124 -9.16 13.66 -23.40
CA LEU A 124 -7.88 14.31 -23.13
C LEU A 124 -6.70 13.42 -23.52
N ILE A 125 -6.78 12.13 -23.24
CA ILE A 125 -5.74 11.14 -23.54
C ILE A 125 -6.35 9.80 -23.96
N SER A 126 -5.81 9.22 -25.03
CA SER A 126 -6.23 7.87 -25.47
C SER A 126 -5.79 6.83 -24.45
N GLU A 127 -6.51 5.72 -24.34
CA GLU A 127 -6.13 4.65 -23.41
C GLU A 127 -4.71 4.10 -23.67
N PRO A 128 -4.29 3.81 -24.92
CA PRO A 128 -2.91 3.38 -25.19
C PRO A 128 -1.86 4.40 -24.76
N ASP A 129 -2.08 5.69 -25.02
CA ASP A 129 -1.14 6.74 -24.61
C ASP A 129 -1.08 6.88 -23.09
N PHE A 130 -2.22 6.73 -22.42
CA PHE A 130 -2.29 6.74 -20.96
C PHE A 130 -1.56 5.54 -20.34
N ILE A 131 -1.72 4.34 -20.89
CA ILE A 131 -0.99 3.15 -20.44
C ILE A 131 0.52 3.36 -20.62
N ASN A 132 0.95 3.87 -21.78
CA ASN A 132 2.36 4.20 -22.02
C ASN A 132 2.89 5.21 -20.98
N TYR A 133 2.12 6.26 -20.67
CA TYR A 133 2.48 7.21 -19.62
C TYR A 133 2.58 6.52 -18.24
N ALA A 134 1.59 5.73 -17.85
CA ALA A 134 1.58 4.97 -16.59
C ALA A 134 2.85 4.11 -16.45
N GLU A 135 3.29 3.47 -17.54
CA GLU A 135 4.53 2.68 -17.54
C GLU A 135 5.79 3.49 -17.27
N THR A 136 5.84 4.76 -17.69
CA THR A 136 6.97 5.67 -17.38
C THR A 136 7.03 6.07 -15.91
N VAL A 137 5.90 6.01 -15.19
CA VAL A 137 5.79 6.34 -13.76
C VAL A 137 5.75 5.09 -12.87
N ASN A 138 6.49 4.05 -13.26
CA ASN A 138 6.70 2.84 -12.47
C ASN A 138 5.45 1.94 -12.29
N LEU A 139 4.48 1.99 -13.20
CA LEU A 139 3.31 1.11 -13.19
C LEU A 139 3.34 0.05 -14.29
N GLU A 140 2.87 -1.15 -14.00
CA GLU A 140 2.65 -2.23 -14.98
C GLU A 140 1.16 -2.58 -14.99
N LEU A 141 0.57 -2.64 -16.18
CA LEU A 141 -0.85 -2.96 -16.35
C LEU A 141 -1.10 -4.42 -15.97
N ILE A 142 -2.00 -4.64 -15.00
CA ILE A 142 -2.53 -5.97 -14.66
C ILE A 142 -3.69 -6.30 -15.59
N GLU A 143 -4.68 -5.40 -15.64
CA GLU A 143 -5.87 -5.55 -16.46
C GLU A 143 -6.43 -4.20 -16.88
N SER A 144 -7.11 -4.17 -18.04
CA SER A 144 -7.99 -3.08 -18.42
C SER A 144 -9.37 -3.63 -18.74
N LYS A 145 -10.41 -3.03 -18.13
CA LYS A 145 -11.80 -3.43 -18.33
C LYS A 145 -12.74 -2.23 -18.18
N TYR A 146 -13.69 -2.10 -19.11
CA TYR A 146 -14.71 -1.03 -19.10
C TYR A 146 -14.10 0.39 -18.97
N SER A 147 -13.04 0.65 -19.74
CA SER A 147 -12.24 1.90 -19.71
C SER A 147 -11.68 2.23 -18.32
N SER A 148 -11.47 1.22 -17.47
CA SER A 148 -10.76 1.35 -16.20
C SER A 148 -9.52 0.49 -16.27
N GLN A 149 -8.40 1.01 -15.78
CA GLN A 149 -7.11 0.34 -15.78
C GLN A 149 -6.69 0.02 -14.36
N HIS A 150 -6.23 -1.20 -14.16
CA HIS A 150 -5.67 -1.68 -12.91
C HIS A 150 -4.19 -1.95 -13.11
N PHE A 151 -3.37 -1.26 -12.32
CA PHE A 151 -1.92 -1.35 -12.38
C PHE A 151 -1.35 -1.88 -11.06
N LYS A 152 -0.21 -2.54 -11.14
CA LYS A 152 0.72 -2.72 -10.01
C LYS A 152 1.91 -1.80 -10.13
N VAL A 153 2.52 -1.45 -9.01
CA VAL A 153 3.82 -0.79 -8.97
C VAL A 153 4.90 -1.81 -9.32
N LYS A 154 5.76 -1.51 -10.30
CA LYS A 154 6.84 -2.43 -10.75
C LYS A 154 7.93 -2.61 -9.69
N GLU A 155 8.36 -1.50 -9.09
CA GLU A 155 9.41 -1.49 -8.08
C GLU A 155 8.96 -0.68 -6.86
N VAL A 156 8.71 -1.34 -5.73
CA VAL A 156 8.35 -0.69 -4.47
C VAL A 156 9.63 -0.42 -3.67
N LYS A 157 9.92 0.83 -3.31
CA LYS A 157 11.16 1.21 -2.59
C LYS A 157 10.88 1.67 -1.18
N THR A 158 9.80 2.42 -1.00
CA THR A 158 9.44 3.10 0.24
C THR A 158 8.18 2.54 0.87
N GLY A 159 7.36 1.84 0.08
CA GLY A 159 6.04 1.35 0.48
C GLY A 159 4.91 2.35 0.24
N PHE A 160 5.21 3.57 -0.22
CA PHE A 160 4.23 4.64 -0.45
C PHE A 160 3.97 4.91 -1.94
N GLU A 161 4.66 4.22 -2.84
CA GLU A 161 4.66 4.50 -4.28
C GLU A 161 3.26 4.51 -4.90
N ALA A 162 2.42 3.52 -4.59
CA ALA A 162 1.07 3.45 -5.14
C ALA A 162 0.22 4.69 -4.77
N LEU A 163 0.37 5.19 -3.54
CA LEU A 163 -0.30 6.40 -3.08
C LEU A 163 0.22 7.64 -3.81
N GLU A 164 1.55 7.79 -3.88
CA GLU A 164 2.21 8.93 -4.51
C GLU A 164 1.92 8.99 -6.02
N ILE A 165 2.04 7.86 -6.71
CA ILE A 165 1.77 7.75 -8.14
C ILE A 165 0.29 8.02 -8.44
N ALA A 166 -0.64 7.48 -7.65
CA ALA A 166 -2.07 7.74 -7.84
C ALA A 166 -2.40 9.24 -7.74
N ASN A 167 -1.83 9.93 -6.75
CA ASN A 167 -1.99 11.37 -6.61
C ASN A 167 -1.35 12.12 -7.78
N GLN A 168 -0.14 11.75 -8.19
CA GLN A 168 0.53 12.34 -9.35
C GLN A 168 -0.32 12.21 -10.62
N ILE A 169 -0.90 11.03 -10.87
CA ILE A 169 -1.78 10.78 -12.01
C ILE A 169 -3.06 11.60 -11.90
N TYR A 170 -3.69 11.66 -10.72
CA TYR A 170 -4.88 12.47 -10.51
C TYR A 170 -4.63 13.96 -10.82
N GLU A 171 -3.47 14.46 -10.38
CA GLU A 171 -3.08 15.86 -10.51
C GLU A 171 -2.71 16.27 -11.95
N THR A 172 -2.56 15.34 -12.90
CA THR A 172 -2.42 15.69 -14.33
C THR A 172 -3.72 16.23 -14.93
N GLY A 173 -4.87 15.88 -14.35
CA GLY A 173 -6.20 16.21 -14.89
C GLY A 173 -6.60 15.39 -16.12
N GLU A 174 -5.79 14.42 -16.54
CA GLU A 174 -6.04 13.57 -17.72
C GLU A 174 -6.86 12.31 -17.38
N VAL A 175 -7.25 12.14 -16.12
CA VAL A 175 -8.05 11.02 -15.63
C VAL A 175 -9.39 11.49 -15.09
N VAL A 176 -10.39 10.63 -15.18
CA VAL A 176 -11.66 10.79 -14.46
C VAL A 176 -11.43 10.49 -12.97
N TYR A 177 -10.63 9.46 -12.68
CA TYR A 177 -10.17 9.16 -11.34
C TYR A 177 -8.83 8.42 -11.38
N SER A 178 -8.07 8.55 -10.30
CA SER A 178 -6.92 7.72 -9.97
C SER A 178 -6.88 7.55 -8.47
N HIS A 179 -6.84 6.31 -7.99
CA HIS A 179 -6.78 6.01 -6.57
C HIS A 179 -5.86 4.81 -6.29
N PRO A 180 -5.13 4.82 -5.17
CA PRO A 180 -4.46 3.62 -4.71
C PRO A 180 -5.52 2.56 -4.33
N ASN A 181 -5.14 1.29 -4.42
CA ASN A 181 -5.98 0.19 -3.97
C ASN A 181 -5.74 -0.08 -2.47
N PHE A 182 -6.80 -0.41 -1.73
CA PHE A 182 -6.73 -0.67 -0.30
C PHE A 182 -7.50 -1.93 0.09
N ILE A 183 -7.01 -2.66 1.09
CA ILE A 183 -7.85 -3.58 1.87
C ILE A 183 -8.39 -2.81 3.08
N ALA A 184 -9.70 -2.77 3.21
CA ALA A 184 -10.40 -2.09 4.30
C ALA A 184 -11.36 -3.06 5.01
N LYS A 185 -11.60 -2.85 6.30
CA LYS A 185 -12.71 -3.52 6.98
C LYS A 185 -14.01 -2.84 6.57
N ILE A 186 -14.90 -3.57 5.90
CA ILE A 186 -16.27 -3.11 5.64
C ILE A 186 -17.18 -3.72 6.70
N VAL A 187 -17.83 -2.86 7.49
CA VAL A 187 -18.96 -3.27 8.33
C VAL A 187 -20.22 -2.93 7.54
N LEU A 188 -20.91 -3.96 7.03
CA LEU A 188 -22.22 -3.79 6.41
C LEU A 188 -23.24 -3.50 7.54
N HIS A 189 -23.90 -2.34 7.45
CA HIS A 189 -25.01 -1.96 8.32
C HIS A 189 -26.35 -2.32 7.66
#